data_AF-A0AA36D6Y0-F1
#
_entry.id   AF-A0AA36D6Y0-F1
#
_cell.length_a   1.000
_cell.length_b   1.000
_cell.length_c   1.000
_cell.angle_alpha   90.00
_cell.angle_beta   90.00
_cell.angle_gamma   90.00
#
_symmetry.space_group_name_H-M   'P 1'
#
loop_
_entity.id
_entity.type
_entity.pdbx_description
1 polymer ?
#
loop_
_entity_poly.entity_id
_entity_poly.type
_entity_poly.pdbx_seq_one_letter_code
_entity_poly.pdbx_strand_id
1 'polypeptide(L)'
;MEYLHEFQRRGAEFWKDLNTFELYQNGSVDHGIHSGYKYSWALPFEKLENPEHVTRLLQQYWHWTIYISVVYFILIKGIQYLLTNRKPFDLKIPLVLWNGALAVFSIAGFLRFGEDLFDTMKTRPAYEWVCYSCHPKDVAAFWSLMFALSKLVELGDTLFIVLRKKPLIFLHYYHHVAVLIYTFHSGAEHTAAGRAFITMNYFAHSVMYTYYTITASGIRVPRPIAKSVTIVQTTQMLAGVAVSCFVLWVKDNTNWPCQQSRANLGLAFLIYTTFLVLFLHFYWRAYHSRPAAKSTQRPKKD
;
A
#
# COMPACT_ATOMS: atom_id res chain seq x y z
N MET A 1 21.19 -15.25 30.42
CA MET A 1 21.58 -16.17 29.33
C MET A 1 20.33 -16.77 28.67
N GLU A 2 19.38 -17.30 29.43
CA GLU A 2 18.14 -17.91 28.91
C GLU A 2 17.25 -16.95 28.10
N TYR A 3 16.98 -15.74 28.61
CA TYR A 3 16.25 -14.70 27.88
C TYR A 3 16.89 -14.29 26.53
N LEU A 4 18.23 -14.28 26.47
CA LEU A 4 18.94 -13.92 25.25
C LEU A 4 18.82 -15.04 24.19
N HIS A 5 18.91 -16.30 24.65
CA HIS A 5 18.68 -17.47 23.81
C HIS A 5 17.23 -17.57 23.32
N GLU A 6 16.25 -17.27 24.16
CA GLU A 6 14.84 -17.25 23.78
C GLU A 6 14.54 -16.14 22.77
N PHE A 7 15.10 -14.94 22.98
CA PHE A 7 14.99 -13.85 22.02
C PHE A 7 15.61 -14.19 20.66
N GLN A 8 16.81 -14.77 20.64
CA GLN A 8 17.45 -15.23 19.41
C GLN A 8 16.63 -16.32 18.70
N ARG A 9 16.06 -17.27 19.46
CA ARG A 9 15.21 -18.34 18.91
C ARG A 9 13.94 -17.78 18.27
N ARG A 10 13.21 -16.91 18.97
CA ARG A 10 12.01 -16.25 18.44
C ARG A 10 12.32 -15.39 17.21
N GLY A 11 13.48 -14.73 17.21
CA GLY A 11 13.96 -13.99 16.04
C GLY A 11 14.20 -14.91 14.84
N ALA A 12 14.89 -16.04 15.04
CA ALA A 12 15.14 -17.01 13.97
C ALA A 12 13.85 -17.65 13.44
N GLU A 13 12.90 -17.96 14.31
CA GLU A 13 11.57 -18.47 13.92
C GLU A 13 10.79 -17.45 13.09
N PHE A 14 10.78 -16.19 13.49
CA PHE A 14 10.15 -15.11 12.72
C PHE A 14 10.75 -14.97 11.31
N TRP A 15 12.08 -15.00 11.20
CA TRP A 15 12.76 -14.94 9.90
C TRP A 15 12.50 -16.18 9.04
N LYS A 16 12.35 -17.34 9.66
CA LYS A 16 11.95 -18.56 8.96
C LYS A 16 10.53 -18.42 8.42
N ASP A 17 9.57 -18.05 9.27
CA ASP A 17 8.15 -17.87 8.92
C ASP A 17 7.97 -16.87 7.75
N LEU A 18 8.71 -15.76 7.79
CA LEU A 18 8.79 -14.75 6.72
C LEU A 18 9.25 -15.27 5.36
N ASN A 19 10.09 -16.30 5.32
CA ASN A 19 10.69 -16.80 4.08
C ASN A 19 10.10 -18.15 3.65
N THR A 20 9.24 -18.75 4.46
CA THR A 20 8.57 -20.00 4.15
C THR A 20 7.16 -19.73 3.63
N PHE A 21 6.99 -19.81 2.32
CA PHE A 21 5.67 -19.74 1.69
C PHE A 21 5.09 -21.15 1.53
N GLU A 22 3.89 -21.40 2.07
CA GLU A 22 3.23 -22.72 2.03
C GLU A 22 2.62 -23.04 0.65
N LEU A 23 2.25 -22.01 -0.13
CA LEU A 23 1.62 -22.17 -1.43
C LEU A 23 2.60 -22.69 -2.49
N TYR A 24 2.16 -23.69 -3.25
CA TYR A 24 2.89 -24.35 -4.34
C TYR A 24 4.19 -25.06 -3.93
N GLN A 25 4.34 -25.44 -2.65
CA GLN A 25 5.42 -26.33 -2.22
C GLN A 25 5.27 -27.73 -2.82
N ASN A 26 6.40 -28.37 -3.17
CA ASN A 26 6.46 -29.76 -3.64
C ASN A 26 5.59 -30.10 -4.86
N GLY A 27 5.32 -29.12 -5.75
CA GLY A 27 4.59 -29.35 -7.00
C GLY A 27 3.09 -29.63 -6.83
N SER A 28 2.52 -29.30 -5.66
CA SER A 28 1.11 -29.53 -5.37
C SER A 28 0.18 -28.50 -6.01
N VAL A 29 -1.06 -28.95 -6.24
CA VAL A 29 -2.20 -28.16 -6.72
C VAL A 29 -2.60 -27.16 -5.63
N ASP A 30 -2.96 -25.93 -6.05
CA ASP A 30 -3.43 -24.80 -5.24
C ASP A 30 -4.13 -25.22 -3.92
N HIS A 31 -3.41 -25.12 -2.79
CA HIS A 31 -3.93 -25.35 -1.44
C HIS A 31 -4.50 -24.06 -0.81
N GLY A 32 -4.52 -22.96 -1.56
CA GLY A 32 -5.01 -21.68 -1.06
C GLY A 32 -6.51 -21.74 -0.78
N ILE A 33 -6.92 -20.90 0.17
CA ILE A 33 -8.32 -20.75 0.53
C ILE A 33 -8.81 -19.48 -0.15
N HIS A 34 -9.79 -19.64 -1.04
CA HIS A 34 -10.18 -18.60 -1.98
C HIS A 34 -11.66 -18.22 -1.84
N SER A 35 -11.97 -16.98 -2.20
CA SER A 35 -13.34 -16.52 -2.39
C SER A 35 -14.05 -17.36 -3.45
N GLY A 36 -15.34 -17.65 -3.20
CA GLY A 36 -16.21 -18.36 -4.15
C GLY A 36 -16.92 -17.44 -5.15
N TYR A 37 -16.62 -16.14 -5.15
CA TYR A 37 -17.23 -15.18 -6.09
C TYR A 37 -16.88 -15.52 -7.54
N LYS A 38 -17.83 -15.35 -8.46
CA LYS A 38 -17.62 -15.56 -9.89
C LYS A 38 -17.94 -14.28 -10.65
N TYR A 39 -16.93 -13.74 -11.31
CA TYR A 39 -17.08 -12.58 -12.18
C TYR A 39 -18.02 -12.90 -13.34
N SER A 40 -19.03 -12.04 -13.56
CA SER A 40 -19.99 -12.18 -14.66
C SER A 40 -19.33 -12.01 -16.03
N TRP A 41 -18.29 -11.19 -16.11
CA TRP A 41 -17.46 -10.98 -17.31
C TRP A 41 -16.03 -10.62 -16.92
N ALA A 42 -15.10 -10.91 -17.82
CA ALA A 42 -13.69 -10.60 -17.69
C ALA A 42 -13.12 -10.18 -19.04
N LEU A 43 -12.34 -9.11 -19.07
CA LEU A 43 -11.63 -8.71 -20.29
C LEU A 43 -10.47 -9.67 -20.56
N PRO A 44 -10.03 -9.82 -21.83
CA PRO A 44 -8.95 -10.75 -22.17
C PRO A 44 -7.66 -10.52 -21.36
N PHE A 45 -7.35 -9.26 -21.06
CA PHE A 45 -6.15 -8.89 -20.29
C PHE A 45 -6.31 -9.07 -18.78
N GLU A 46 -7.52 -9.25 -18.25
CA GLU A 46 -7.78 -9.41 -16.81
C GLU A 46 -7.58 -10.85 -16.33
N LYS A 47 -6.97 -11.70 -17.15
CA LYS A 47 -6.71 -13.10 -16.84
C LYS A 47 -5.21 -13.34 -16.80
N LEU A 48 -4.73 -13.90 -15.70
CA LEU A 48 -3.36 -14.37 -15.60
C LEU A 48 -3.25 -15.71 -16.32
N GLU A 49 -2.43 -15.78 -17.37
CA GLU A 49 -2.22 -17.02 -18.13
C GLU A 49 -1.56 -18.11 -17.28
N ASN A 50 -0.57 -17.73 -16.45
CA ASN A 50 0.16 -18.65 -15.58
C ASN A 50 0.29 -18.08 -14.15
N PRO A 51 -0.77 -18.16 -13.33
CA PRO A 51 -0.78 -17.56 -12.00
C PRO A 51 0.19 -18.26 -11.02
N GLU A 52 0.46 -19.56 -11.22
CA GLU A 52 1.46 -20.29 -10.43
C GLU A 52 2.86 -19.74 -10.69
N HIS A 53 3.24 -19.53 -11.95
CA HIS A 53 4.53 -18.95 -12.30
C HIS A 53 4.69 -17.55 -11.70
N VAL A 54 3.66 -16.69 -11.82
CA VAL A 54 3.66 -15.35 -11.21
C VAL A 54 3.84 -15.44 -9.69
N THR A 55 3.13 -16.36 -9.03
CA THR A 55 3.25 -16.55 -7.58
C THR A 55 4.67 -16.96 -7.19
N ARG A 56 5.26 -17.94 -7.89
CA ARG A 56 6.63 -18.38 -7.63
C ARG A 56 7.65 -17.28 -7.87
N LEU A 57 7.44 -16.43 -8.88
CA LEU A 57 8.29 -15.25 -9.08
C LEU A 57 8.19 -14.28 -7.90
N LEU A 58 6.99 -14.00 -7.39
CA LEU A 58 6.83 -13.16 -6.19
C LEU A 58 7.54 -13.80 -4.98
N GLN A 59 7.34 -15.09 -4.75
CA GLN A 59 8.00 -15.82 -3.65
C GLN A 59 9.52 -15.83 -3.76
N GLN A 60 10.06 -15.99 -4.97
CA GLN A 60 11.49 -16.01 -5.20
C GLN A 60 12.10 -14.61 -5.09
N TYR A 61 11.41 -13.57 -5.57
CA TYR A 61 11.99 -12.24 -5.77
C TYR A 61 11.43 -11.14 -4.86
N TRP A 62 10.52 -11.41 -3.93
CA TRP A 62 9.95 -10.35 -3.07
C TRP A 62 11.04 -9.55 -2.35
N HIS A 63 12.11 -10.19 -1.88
CA HIS A 63 13.21 -9.54 -1.16
C HIS A 63 13.95 -8.50 -2.02
N TRP A 64 13.83 -8.56 -3.35
CA TRP A 64 14.36 -7.54 -4.25
C TRP A 64 13.79 -6.15 -3.98
N THR A 65 12.57 -6.05 -3.44
CA THR A 65 11.98 -4.76 -3.06
C THR A 65 12.77 -4.05 -1.97
N ILE A 66 13.51 -4.78 -1.13
CA ILE A 66 14.39 -4.20 -0.09
C ILE A 66 15.56 -3.47 -0.77
N TYR A 67 16.23 -4.12 -1.72
CA TYR A 67 17.32 -3.52 -2.48
C TYR A 67 16.83 -2.33 -3.31
N ILE A 68 15.69 -2.48 -3.99
CA ILE A 68 15.05 -1.39 -4.73
C ILE A 68 14.79 -0.19 -3.80
N SER A 69 14.31 -0.42 -2.58
CA SER A 69 14.04 0.64 -1.60
C SER A 69 15.31 1.36 -1.15
N VAL A 70 16.41 0.63 -0.92
CA VAL A 70 17.71 1.21 -0.58
C VAL A 70 18.25 2.07 -1.73
N VAL A 71 18.25 1.51 -2.95
CA VAL A 71 18.69 2.23 -4.16
C VAL A 71 17.83 3.47 -4.37
N TYR A 72 16.52 3.35 -4.26
CA TYR A 72 15.58 4.46 -4.34
C TYR A 72 15.93 5.59 -3.35
N PHE A 73 16.19 5.26 -2.08
CA PHE A 73 16.55 6.28 -1.09
C PHE A 73 17.86 7.01 -1.44
N ILE A 74 18.89 6.25 -1.85
CA ILE A 74 20.19 6.81 -2.28
C ILE A 74 20.00 7.73 -3.49
N LEU A 75 19.26 7.28 -4.51
CA LEU A 75 18.99 8.05 -5.72
C LEU A 75 18.24 9.35 -5.40
N ILE A 76 17.18 9.29 -4.58
CA ILE A 76 16.42 10.47 -4.19
C ILE A 76 17.31 11.50 -3.47
N LYS A 77 18.16 11.05 -2.54
CA LYS A 77 19.11 11.94 -1.85
C LYS A 77 20.18 12.49 -2.77
N GLY A 78 20.71 11.67 -3.67
CA GLY A 78 21.66 12.10 -4.70
C GLY A 78 21.07 13.19 -5.61
N ILE A 79 19.86 12.98 -6.12
CA ILE A 79 19.16 13.97 -6.96
C ILE A 79 18.90 15.26 -6.17
N GLN A 80 18.45 15.18 -4.91
CA GLN A 80 18.27 16.36 -4.05
C GLN A 80 19.57 17.17 -3.92
N TYR A 81 20.69 16.49 -3.69
CA TYR A 81 22.01 17.13 -3.59
C TYR A 81 22.44 17.80 -4.90
N LEU A 82 22.33 17.09 -6.03
CA LEU A 82 22.71 17.60 -7.36
C LEU A 82 21.87 18.82 -7.80
N LEU A 83 20.61 18.89 -7.35
CA LEU A 83 19.69 19.99 -7.69
C LEU A 83 19.77 21.19 -6.74
N THR A 84 20.67 21.19 -5.74
CA THR A 84 20.80 22.27 -4.75
C THR A 84 20.93 23.64 -5.43
N ASN A 85 21.83 23.75 -6.41
CA ASN A 85 22.13 25.00 -7.13
C ASN A 85 21.32 25.20 -8.43
N ARG A 86 20.33 24.34 -8.71
CA ARG A 86 19.48 24.42 -9.91
C ARG A 86 18.11 25.02 -9.59
N LYS A 87 17.47 25.65 -10.58
CA LYS A 87 16.07 26.12 -10.48
C LYS A 87 15.11 24.92 -10.49
N PRO A 88 13.94 25.00 -9.84
CA PRO A 88 12.93 23.93 -9.89
C PRO A 88 12.42 23.72 -11.32
N PHE A 89 12.21 22.47 -11.71
CA PHE A 89 11.65 22.15 -13.01
C PHE A 89 10.14 22.45 -13.06
N ASP A 90 9.66 22.97 -14.19
CA ASP A 90 8.24 23.03 -14.48
C ASP A 90 7.78 21.71 -15.12
N LEU A 91 7.17 20.86 -14.29
CA LEU A 91 6.67 19.56 -14.69
C LEU A 91 5.15 19.50 -14.63
N LYS A 92 4.46 20.62 -14.84
CA LYS A 92 3.00 20.70 -14.70
C LYS A 92 2.27 19.65 -15.55
N ILE A 93 2.51 19.62 -16.86
CA ILE A 93 1.81 18.70 -17.78
C ILE A 93 2.15 17.24 -17.46
N PRO A 94 3.43 16.83 -17.35
CA PRO A 94 3.76 15.46 -16.97
C PRO A 94 3.13 15.03 -15.64
N LEU A 95 3.09 15.92 -14.64
CA LEU A 95 2.50 15.63 -13.34
C LEU A 95 0.97 15.46 -13.42
N VAL A 96 0.28 16.25 -14.24
CA VAL A 96 -1.17 16.10 -14.47
C VAL A 96 -1.46 14.76 -15.14
N LEU A 97 -0.71 14.40 -16.18
CA LEU A 97 -0.88 13.12 -16.88
C LEU A 97 -0.57 11.94 -15.97
N TRP A 98 0.50 12.04 -15.18
CA TRP A 98 0.91 11.02 -14.21
C TRP A 98 -0.17 10.77 -13.16
N ASN A 99 -0.62 11.82 -12.47
CA ASN A 99 -1.67 11.70 -11.46
C ASN A 99 -2.99 11.24 -12.09
N GLY A 100 -3.31 11.71 -13.31
CA GLY A 100 -4.52 11.32 -14.02
C GLY A 100 -4.53 9.84 -14.38
N ALA A 101 -3.40 9.31 -14.87
CA ALA A 101 -3.24 7.90 -15.17
C ALA A 101 -3.38 7.05 -13.90
N LEU A 102 -2.74 7.44 -12.78
CA LEU A 102 -2.86 6.73 -11.51
C LEU A 102 -4.28 6.81 -10.92
N ALA A 103 -5.00 7.92 -11.14
CA ALA A 103 -6.39 8.06 -10.75
C ALA A 103 -7.28 7.08 -11.54
N VAL A 104 -7.19 7.05 -12.87
CA VAL A 104 -7.95 6.13 -13.73
C VAL A 104 -7.63 4.68 -13.38
N PHE A 105 -6.35 4.35 -13.22
CA PHE A 105 -5.91 3.03 -12.79
C PHE A 105 -6.52 2.62 -11.44
N SER A 106 -6.51 3.53 -10.45
CA SER A 106 -7.05 3.25 -9.12
C SER A 106 -8.57 3.12 -9.12
N ILE A 107 -9.28 3.89 -9.95
CA ILE A 107 -10.74 3.76 -10.13
C ILE A 107 -11.07 2.41 -10.76
N ALA A 108 -10.39 2.05 -11.86
CA ALA A 108 -10.61 0.77 -12.52
C ALA A 108 -10.30 -0.42 -11.57
N GLY A 109 -9.18 -0.35 -10.86
CA GLY A 109 -8.83 -1.33 -9.83
C GLY A 109 -9.85 -1.42 -8.72
N PHE A 110 -10.33 -0.29 -8.19
CA PHE A 110 -11.37 -0.29 -7.16
C PHE A 110 -12.67 -0.95 -7.63
N LEU A 111 -13.13 -0.61 -8.84
CA LEU A 111 -14.35 -1.17 -9.39
C LEU A 111 -14.21 -2.67 -9.63
N ARG A 112 -13.15 -3.10 -10.33
CA ARG A 112 -12.99 -4.49 -10.75
C ARG A 112 -12.56 -5.40 -9.61
N PHE A 113 -11.56 -5.01 -8.82
CA PHE A 113 -11.11 -5.82 -7.68
C PHE A 113 -12.13 -5.80 -6.53
N GLY A 114 -12.83 -4.67 -6.35
CA GLY A 114 -13.81 -4.51 -5.27
C GLY A 114 -15.08 -5.35 -5.46
N GLU A 115 -15.45 -5.74 -6.68
CA GLU A 115 -16.63 -6.59 -6.96
C GLU A 115 -16.67 -7.84 -6.08
N ASP A 116 -15.56 -8.59 -6.04
CA ASP A 116 -15.42 -9.80 -5.22
C ASP A 116 -15.61 -9.51 -3.72
N LEU A 117 -14.96 -8.45 -3.20
CA LEU A 117 -15.08 -8.09 -1.80
C LEU A 117 -16.49 -7.63 -1.44
N PHE A 118 -17.11 -6.76 -2.26
CA PHE A 118 -18.45 -6.22 -2.01
C PHE A 118 -19.54 -7.28 -2.09
N ASP A 119 -19.40 -8.25 -2.99
CA ASP A 119 -20.32 -9.39 -3.02
C ASP A 119 -20.17 -10.24 -1.76
N THR A 120 -18.93 -10.65 -1.44
CA THR A 120 -18.65 -11.50 -0.27
C THR A 120 -19.09 -10.83 1.04
N MET A 121 -18.93 -9.51 1.18
CA MET A 121 -19.42 -8.78 2.37
C MET A 121 -20.96 -8.78 2.50
N LYS A 122 -21.71 -8.91 1.40
CA LYS A 122 -23.18 -8.94 1.41
C LYS A 122 -23.72 -10.36 1.55
N THR A 123 -23.03 -11.35 1.00
CA THR A 123 -23.54 -12.71 0.84
C THR A 123 -22.94 -13.71 1.82
N ARG A 124 -21.78 -13.40 2.44
CA ARG A 124 -21.00 -14.32 3.28
C ARG A 124 -20.69 -13.74 4.68
N PRO A 125 -20.41 -14.60 5.67
CA PRO A 125 -20.03 -14.14 7.01
C PRO A 125 -18.71 -13.37 7.00
N ALA A 126 -18.49 -12.56 8.04
CA ALA A 126 -17.37 -11.63 8.07
C ALA A 126 -15.99 -12.28 7.94
N TYR A 127 -15.88 -13.50 8.45
CA TYR A 127 -14.68 -14.32 8.36
C TYR A 127 -14.28 -14.64 6.91
N GLU A 128 -15.22 -14.95 6.01
CA GLU A 128 -14.89 -15.35 4.63
C GLU A 128 -14.31 -14.19 3.81
N TRP A 129 -14.80 -12.96 3.97
CA TRP A 129 -14.24 -11.82 3.22
C TRP A 129 -12.89 -11.34 3.76
N VAL A 130 -12.53 -11.70 5.00
CA VAL A 130 -11.23 -11.34 5.60
C VAL A 130 -10.19 -12.46 5.45
N CYS A 131 -10.59 -13.72 5.62
CA CYS A 131 -9.67 -14.84 5.74
C CYS A 131 -9.55 -15.70 4.48
N TYR A 132 -10.37 -15.46 3.44
CA TYR A 132 -10.22 -16.12 2.14
C TYR A 132 -9.59 -15.16 1.14
N SER A 133 -8.58 -15.63 0.41
CA SER A 133 -7.84 -14.86 -0.60
C SER A 133 -8.59 -14.79 -1.93
N CYS A 134 -8.05 -14.02 -2.87
CA CYS A 134 -8.60 -13.98 -4.22
C CYS A 134 -8.23 -15.24 -4.98
N HIS A 135 -9.17 -15.80 -5.75
CA HIS A 135 -8.91 -16.97 -6.56
C HIS A 135 -7.87 -16.64 -7.66
N PRO A 136 -6.79 -17.42 -7.83
CA PRO A 136 -5.63 -17.04 -8.65
C PRO A 136 -5.91 -16.95 -10.15
N LYS A 137 -7.04 -17.51 -10.62
CA LYS A 137 -7.45 -17.49 -12.04
C LYS A 137 -8.50 -16.43 -12.34
N ASP A 138 -8.90 -15.64 -11.35
CA ASP A 138 -9.98 -14.67 -11.48
C ASP A 138 -9.46 -13.26 -11.74
N VAL A 139 -10.38 -12.36 -12.12
CA VAL A 139 -10.12 -10.94 -12.36
C VAL A 139 -9.43 -10.29 -11.16
N ALA A 140 -9.80 -10.68 -9.94
CA ALA A 140 -9.17 -10.19 -8.72
C ALA A 140 -7.66 -10.47 -8.67
N ALA A 141 -7.20 -11.65 -9.12
CA ALA A 141 -5.78 -11.98 -9.07
C ALA A 141 -4.94 -11.09 -10.01
N PHE A 142 -5.47 -10.80 -11.21
CA PHE A 142 -4.84 -9.85 -12.12
C PHE A 142 -4.72 -8.46 -11.49
N TRP A 143 -5.82 -7.94 -10.94
CA TRP A 143 -5.79 -6.61 -10.30
C TRP A 143 -4.96 -6.57 -9.03
N SER A 144 -4.83 -7.68 -8.29
CA SER A 144 -3.89 -7.82 -7.16
C SER A 144 -2.43 -7.71 -7.61
N LEU A 145 -2.06 -8.36 -8.71
CA LEU A 145 -0.72 -8.22 -9.29
C LEU A 145 -0.47 -6.79 -9.78
N MET A 146 -1.44 -6.19 -10.47
CA MET A 146 -1.35 -4.81 -10.93
C MET A 146 -1.20 -3.83 -9.75
N PHE A 147 -1.87 -4.08 -8.63
CA PHE A 147 -1.69 -3.33 -7.39
C PHE A 147 -0.26 -3.43 -6.87
N ALA A 148 0.33 -4.62 -6.84
CA ALA A 148 1.73 -4.79 -6.43
C ALA A 148 2.68 -4.01 -7.34
N LEU A 149 2.50 -4.13 -8.66
CA LEU A 149 3.31 -3.40 -9.64
C LEU A 149 3.11 -1.87 -9.54
N SER A 150 1.92 -1.40 -9.18
CA SER A 150 1.68 0.04 -9.01
C SER A 150 2.57 0.63 -7.92
N LYS A 151 2.94 -0.12 -6.88
CA LYS A 151 3.82 0.40 -5.81
C LYS A 151 5.23 0.72 -6.29
N LEU A 152 5.72 0.03 -7.32
CA LEU A 152 6.97 0.41 -8.01
C LEU A 152 6.78 1.69 -8.82
N VAL A 153 5.68 1.79 -9.56
CA VAL A 153 5.36 2.99 -10.37
C VAL A 153 5.22 4.22 -9.48
N GLU A 154 4.50 4.10 -8.36
CA GLU A 154 4.25 5.17 -7.38
C GLU A 154 5.54 5.77 -6.77
N LEU A 155 6.69 5.10 -6.84
CA LEU A 155 7.99 5.70 -6.48
C LEU A 155 8.30 6.96 -7.33
N GLY A 156 7.72 7.06 -8.52
CA GLY A 156 7.78 8.25 -9.38
C GLY A 156 7.20 9.51 -8.74
N ASP A 157 6.27 9.39 -7.78
CA ASP A 157 5.70 10.54 -7.05
C ASP A 157 6.80 11.34 -6.35
N THR A 158 7.75 10.63 -5.72
CA THR A 158 8.87 11.26 -5.03
C THR A 158 9.82 11.94 -6.00
N LEU A 159 10.02 11.38 -7.19
CA LEU A 159 10.83 12.01 -8.24
C LEU A 159 10.22 13.38 -8.62
N PHE A 160 8.91 13.45 -8.85
CA PHE A 160 8.24 14.73 -9.13
C PHE A 160 8.39 15.75 -8.00
N ILE A 161 8.30 15.32 -6.73
CA ILE A 161 8.50 16.20 -5.57
C ILE A 161 9.91 16.77 -5.56
N VAL A 162 10.92 15.93 -5.77
CA VAL A 162 12.34 16.29 -5.72
C VAL A 162 12.74 17.19 -6.89
N LEU A 163 12.33 16.85 -8.12
CA LEU A 163 12.61 17.66 -9.32
C LEU A 163 11.97 19.05 -9.23
N ARG A 164 10.80 19.16 -8.60
CA ARG A 164 10.11 20.45 -8.36
C ARG A 164 10.61 21.17 -7.10
N LYS A 165 11.64 20.64 -6.43
CA LYS A 165 12.22 21.16 -5.18
C LYS A 165 11.18 21.40 -4.08
N LYS A 166 10.18 20.52 -3.98
CA LYS A 166 9.19 20.54 -2.91
C LYS A 166 9.72 19.76 -1.70
N PRO A 167 9.32 20.14 -0.47
CA PRO A 167 9.81 19.48 0.74
C PRO A 167 9.32 18.03 0.76
N LEU A 168 10.27 17.09 0.75
CA LEU A 168 10.01 15.67 0.90
C LEU A 168 9.83 15.34 2.39
N ILE A 169 8.61 15.05 2.81
CA ILE A 169 8.28 14.74 4.20
C ILE A 169 8.55 13.27 4.54
N PHE A 170 8.90 12.99 5.81
CA PHE A 170 9.16 11.63 6.32
C PHE A 170 8.06 10.64 5.95
N LEU A 171 6.81 11.02 6.21
CA LEU A 171 5.62 10.20 5.94
C LEU A 171 5.60 9.66 4.51
N HIS A 172 6.00 10.47 3.52
CA HIS A 172 5.89 10.09 2.11
C HIS A 172 6.87 8.98 1.74
N TYR A 173 8.18 9.18 1.95
CA TYR A 173 9.16 8.17 1.54
C TYR A 173 9.15 6.94 2.46
N TYR A 174 8.83 7.10 3.75
CA TYR A 174 8.61 5.97 4.65
C TYR A 174 7.44 5.10 4.17
N HIS A 175 6.31 5.74 3.83
CA HIS A 175 5.15 5.05 3.28
C HIS A 175 5.50 4.26 2.03
N HIS A 176 6.09 4.90 1.01
CA HIS A 176 6.39 4.23 -0.27
C HIS A 176 7.32 3.02 -0.12
N VAL A 177 8.33 3.10 0.76
CA VAL A 177 9.21 1.96 1.03
C VAL A 177 8.46 0.84 1.75
N ALA A 178 7.73 1.17 2.82
CA ALA A 178 7.03 0.18 3.63
C ALA A 178 5.93 -0.55 2.84
N VAL A 179 5.11 0.18 2.07
CA VAL A 179 4.05 -0.45 1.26
C VAL A 179 4.60 -1.27 0.11
N LEU A 180 5.73 -0.87 -0.50
CA LEU A 180 6.36 -1.64 -1.56
C LEU A 180 6.81 -3.01 -1.04
N ILE A 181 7.57 -3.04 0.05
CA ILE A 181 8.06 -4.29 0.64
C ILE A 181 6.90 -5.17 1.11
N TYR A 182 5.96 -4.57 1.84
CA TYR A 182 4.83 -5.32 2.38
C TYR A 182 3.94 -5.90 1.29
N THR A 183 3.65 -5.15 0.23
CA THR A 183 2.74 -5.61 -0.84
C THR A 183 3.33 -6.80 -1.60
N PHE A 184 4.63 -6.77 -1.93
CA PHE A 184 5.27 -7.90 -2.62
C PHE A 184 5.38 -9.13 -1.74
N HIS A 185 5.73 -8.95 -0.46
CA HIS A 185 5.74 -10.05 0.51
C HIS A 185 4.34 -10.66 0.69
N SER A 186 3.32 -9.82 0.89
CA SER A 186 1.93 -10.24 1.06
C SER A 186 1.36 -10.91 -0.20
N GLY A 187 1.77 -10.46 -1.39
CA GLY A 187 1.43 -11.09 -2.66
C GLY A 187 2.06 -12.47 -2.84
N ALA A 188 3.32 -12.67 -2.41
CA ALA A 188 3.99 -13.97 -2.44
C ALA A 188 3.27 -15.03 -1.58
N GLU A 189 2.61 -14.59 -0.52
CA GLU A 189 1.89 -15.41 0.45
C GLU A 189 0.39 -15.58 0.14
N HIS A 190 -0.13 -14.79 -0.80
CA HIS A 190 -1.56 -14.62 -1.08
C HIS A 190 -2.37 -14.29 0.19
N THR A 191 -1.88 -13.35 1.00
CA THR A 191 -2.54 -12.96 2.24
C THR A 191 -4.00 -12.60 2.01
N ALA A 192 -4.91 -13.29 2.71
CA ALA A 192 -6.35 -13.14 2.55
C ALA A 192 -6.87 -11.74 2.87
N ALA A 193 -6.38 -11.14 3.97
CA ALA A 193 -6.70 -9.76 4.34
C ALA A 193 -6.30 -8.74 3.25
N GLY A 194 -5.45 -9.16 2.30
CA GLY A 194 -5.10 -8.43 1.09
C GLY A 194 -6.32 -7.96 0.31
N ARG A 195 -7.43 -8.73 0.25
CA ARG A 195 -8.66 -8.30 -0.44
C ARG A 195 -9.24 -7.02 0.15
N ALA A 196 -9.30 -6.93 1.48
CA ALA A 196 -9.73 -5.72 2.17
C ALA A 196 -8.72 -4.58 1.97
N PHE A 197 -7.42 -4.87 2.16
CA PHE A 197 -6.33 -3.90 2.09
C PHE A 197 -6.18 -3.24 0.71
N ILE A 198 -6.21 -4.04 -0.35
CA ILE A 198 -6.11 -3.59 -1.73
C ILE A 198 -7.33 -2.76 -2.10
N THR A 199 -8.54 -3.23 -1.79
CA THR A 199 -9.79 -2.52 -2.12
C THR A 199 -9.83 -1.13 -1.49
N MET A 200 -9.52 -1.03 -0.19
CA MET A 200 -9.53 0.27 0.48
C MET A 200 -8.40 1.19 0.00
N ASN A 201 -7.23 0.65 -0.37
CA ASN A 201 -6.15 1.44 -0.93
C ASN A 201 -6.53 1.98 -2.31
N TYR A 202 -7.10 1.15 -3.20
CA TYR A 202 -7.59 1.60 -4.50
C TYR A 202 -8.62 2.73 -4.38
N PHE A 203 -9.56 2.61 -3.44
CA PHE A 203 -10.50 3.68 -3.14
C PHE A 203 -9.79 4.97 -2.71
N ALA A 204 -8.93 4.90 -1.69
CA ALA A 204 -8.23 6.10 -1.21
C ALA A 204 -7.32 6.71 -2.27
N HIS A 205 -6.64 5.90 -3.08
CA HIS A 205 -5.78 6.33 -4.17
C HIS A 205 -6.60 6.95 -5.31
N SER A 206 -7.79 6.43 -5.63
CA SER A 206 -8.68 7.08 -6.61
C SER A 206 -9.05 8.49 -6.17
N VAL A 207 -9.36 8.69 -4.88
CA VAL A 207 -9.72 10.00 -4.32
C VAL A 207 -8.50 10.92 -4.29
N MET A 208 -7.36 10.42 -3.81
CA MET A 208 -6.11 11.18 -3.67
C MET A 208 -5.55 11.63 -5.03
N TYR A 209 -5.40 10.71 -5.99
CA TYR A 209 -4.82 11.05 -7.30
C TYR A 209 -5.76 11.91 -8.14
N THR A 210 -7.08 11.75 -8.01
CA THR A 210 -8.04 12.69 -8.62
C THR A 210 -7.83 14.10 -8.06
N TYR A 211 -7.71 14.23 -6.74
CA TYR A 211 -7.40 15.51 -6.09
C TYR A 211 -6.04 16.08 -6.57
N TYR A 212 -5.00 15.27 -6.70
CA TYR A 212 -3.70 15.71 -7.20
C TYR A 212 -3.72 16.10 -8.68
N THR A 213 -4.52 15.44 -9.52
CA THR A 213 -4.71 15.81 -10.92
C THR A 213 -5.34 17.20 -11.05
N ILE A 214 -6.40 17.45 -10.27
CA ILE A 214 -7.11 18.75 -10.26
C ILE A 214 -6.17 19.87 -9.76
N THR A 215 -5.48 19.64 -8.63
CA THR A 215 -4.58 20.64 -8.06
C THR A 215 -3.34 20.90 -8.94
N ALA A 216 -2.77 19.86 -9.58
CA ALA A 216 -1.66 20.00 -10.53
C ALA A 216 -2.07 20.78 -11.80
N SER A 217 -3.34 20.73 -12.20
CA SER A 217 -3.88 21.51 -13.31
C SER A 217 -3.93 23.03 -13.03
N GLY A 218 -3.72 23.43 -11.78
CA GLY A 218 -3.75 24.82 -11.32
C GLY A 218 -5.09 25.26 -10.75
N ILE A 219 -6.05 24.33 -10.62
CA ILE A 219 -7.36 24.59 -10.04
C ILE A 219 -7.22 24.65 -8.53
N ARG A 220 -7.70 25.75 -7.93
CA ARG A 220 -7.72 25.91 -6.46
C ARG A 220 -8.86 25.09 -5.87
N VAL A 221 -8.52 24.04 -5.14
CA VAL A 221 -9.49 23.18 -4.49
C VAL A 221 -9.82 23.73 -3.08
N PRO A 222 -11.10 23.81 -2.68
CA PRO A 222 -11.50 24.22 -1.34
C PRO A 222 -10.87 23.37 -0.23
N ARG A 223 -10.53 24.01 0.89
CA ARG A 223 -9.96 23.35 2.08
C ARG A 223 -10.79 22.16 2.60
N PRO A 224 -12.14 22.20 2.61
CA PRO A 224 -12.94 21.05 3.02
C PRO A 224 -12.70 19.79 2.17
N ILE A 225 -12.48 19.95 0.87
CA ILE A 225 -12.20 18.83 -0.03
C ILE A 225 -10.82 18.26 0.28
N ALA A 226 -9.79 19.09 0.41
CA ALA A 226 -8.45 18.63 0.83
C ALA A 226 -8.50 17.88 2.18
N LYS A 227 -9.30 18.39 3.13
CA LYS A 227 -9.53 17.74 4.42
C LYS A 227 -10.21 16.38 4.28
N SER A 228 -11.21 16.26 3.40
CA SER A 228 -11.90 14.99 3.14
C SER A 228 -10.95 13.92 2.59
N VAL A 229 -9.99 14.27 1.73
CA VAL A 229 -8.97 13.34 1.22
C VAL A 229 -8.15 12.78 2.38
N THR A 230 -7.67 13.65 3.28
CA THR A 230 -6.90 13.20 4.46
C THR A 230 -7.75 12.34 5.41
N ILE A 231 -9.05 12.64 5.56
CA ILE A 231 -9.97 11.83 6.37
C ILE A 231 -10.10 10.43 5.77
N VAL A 232 -10.35 10.31 4.46
CA VAL A 232 -10.44 9.01 3.77
C VAL A 232 -9.17 8.18 4.00
N GLN A 233 -7.99 8.78 3.85
CA GLN A 233 -6.72 8.09 4.09
C GLN A 233 -6.53 7.67 5.56
N THR A 234 -6.95 8.51 6.51
CA THR A 234 -6.86 8.20 7.94
C THR A 234 -7.82 7.07 8.31
N THR A 235 -9.05 7.12 7.81
CA THR A 235 -10.05 6.07 7.99
C THR A 235 -9.60 4.74 7.39
N GLN A 236 -8.91 4.76 6.25
CA GLN A 236 -8.27 3.56 5.68
C GLN A 236 -7.27 2.93 6.67
N MET A 237 -6.42 3.72 7.34
CA MET A 237 -5.48 3.17 8.30
C MET A 237 -6.18 2.55 9.51
N LEU A 238 -7.23 3.19 10.02
CA LEU A 238 -8.07 2.64 11.10
C LEU A 238 -8.71 1.31 10.69
N ALA A 239 -9.28 1.24 9.48
CA ALA A 239 -9.86 0.01 8.94
C ALA A 239 -8.82 -1.10 8.79
N GLY A 240 -7.59 -0.78 8.35
CA GLY A 240 -6.49 -1.73 8.27
C GLY A 240 -6.07 -2.33 9.61
N VAL A 241 -6.00 -1.52 10.67
CA VAL A 241 -5.78 -2.00 12.03
C VAL A 241 -6.93 -2.91 12.47
N ALA A 242 -8.19 -2.51 12.25
CA ALA A 242 -9.35 -3.30 12.65
C ALA A 242 -9.40 -4.68 11.95
N VAL A 243 -9.14 -4.74 10.65
CA VAL A 243 -9.04 -6.00 9.90
C VAL A 243 -7.90 -6.88 10.44
N SER A 244 -6.74 -6.28 10.75
CA SER A 244 -5.62 -7.02 11.33
C SER A 244 -5.96 -7.60 12.71
N CYS A 245 -6.64 -6.82 13.57
CA CYS A 245 -7.13 -7.30 14.87
C CYS A 245 -8.14 -8.44 14.71
N PHE A 246 -9.01 -8.36 13.70
CA PHE A 246 -9.98 -9.42 13.43
C PHE A 246 -9.29 -10.72 12.96
N VAL A 247 -8.30 -10.64 12.07
CA VAL A 247 -7.50 -11.81 11.66
C VAL A 247 -6.79 -12.44 12.87
N LEU A 248 -6.21 -11.61 13.75
CA LEU A 248 -5.57 -12.09 14.97
C LEU A 248 -6.57 -12.81 15.87
N TRP A 249 -7.75 -12.21 16.09
CA TRP A 249 -8.81 -12.82 16.88
C TRP A 249 -9.25 -14.17 16.30
N VAL A 250 -9.45 -14.27 14.98
CA VAL A 250 -9.79 -15.54 14.31
C VAL A 250 -8.71 -16.59 14.57
N LYS A 251 -7.43 -16.24 14.40
CA LYS A 251 -6.31 -17.18 14.58
C LYS A 251 -6.12 -17.67 16.02
N ASP A 252 -6.44 -16.83 17.00
CA ASP A 252 -6.21 -17.17 18.42
C ASP A 252 -7.43 -17.79 19.10
N ASN A 253 -8.64 -17.54 18.60
CA ASN A 253 -9.89 -17.96 19.25
C ASN A 253 -10.68 -19.01 18.46
N THR A 254 -10.28 -19.30 17.22
CA THR A 254 -10.99 -20.26 16.35
C THR A 254 -10.00 -21.20 15.67
N ASN A 255 -10.50 -22.35 15.22
CA ASN A 255 -9.74 -23.27 14.35
C ASN A 255 -10.05 -23.03 12.86
N TRP A 256 -10.62 -21.87 12.53
CA TRP A 256 -10.97 -21.55 11.15
C TRP A 256 -9.73 -21.17 10.35
N PRO A 257 -9.56 -21.72 9.14
CA PRO A 257 -8.33 -21.48 8.40
C PRO A 257 -8.27 -20.05 7.85
N CYS A 258 -7.10 -19.42 7.89
CA CYS A 258 -6.95 -18.03 7.45
C CYS A 258 -5.59 -17.85 6.81
N GLN A 259 -5.57 -17.62 5.49
CA GLN A 259 -4.36 -17.57 4.66
C GLN A 259 -3.56 -16.29 4.97
N GLN A 260 -2.76 -16.34 6.04
CA GLN A 260 -1.85 -15.27 6.48
C GLN A 260 -0.96 -15.81 7.61
N SER A 261 0.35 -15.76 7.49
CA SER A 261 1.30 -16.15 8.54
C SER A 261 1.23 -15.17 9.71
N ARG A 262 1.68 -15.61 10.88
CA ARG A 262 1.78 -14.74 12.04
C ARG A 262 2.83 -13.65 11.83
N ALA A 263 3.92 -13.96 11.13
CA ALA A 263 4.91 -12.95 10.78
C ALA A 263 4.35 -11.85 9.88
N ASN A 264 3.62 -12.22 8.80
CA ASN A 264 2.97 -11.23 7.92
C ASN A 264 1.92 -10.40 8.66
N LEU A 265 1.11 -11.03 9.51
CA LEU A 265 0.15 -10.32 10.35
C LEU A 265 0.82 -9.31 11.29
N GLY A 266 1.95 -9.68 11.90
CA GLY A 266 2.76 -8.78 12.71
C GLY A 266 3.28 -7.58 11.91
N LEU A 267 3.76 -7.81 10.67
CA LEU A 267 4.15 -6.74 9.76
C LEU A 267 2.99 -5.82 9.38
N ALA A 268 1.83 -6.40 9.06
CA ALA A 268 0.63 -5.65 8.73
C ALA A 268 0.23 -4.71 9.88
N PHE A 269 0.16 -5.25 11.10
CA PHE A 269 -0.19 -4.51 12.29
C PHE A 269 0.81 -3.37 12.56
N LEU A 270 2.12 -3.65 12.45
CA LEU A 270 3.17 -2.65 12.60
C LEU A 270 3.00 -1.50 11.60
N ILE A 271 2.86 -1.81 10.31
CA ILE A 271 2.76 -0.80 9.24
C ILE A 271 1.49 0.05 9.36
N TYR A 272 0.33 -0.58 9.54
CA TYR A 272 -0.92 0.16 9.66
C TYR A 272 -0.97 1.01 10.93
N THR A 273 -0.40 0.54 12.04
CA THR A 273 -0.33 1.31 13.28
C THR A 273 0.61 2.51 13.13
N THR A 274 1.81 2.33 12.54
CA THR A 274 2.73 3.46 12.33
C THR A 274 2.14 4.49 11.36
N PHE A 275 1.49 4.04 10.29
CA PHE A 275 0.80 4.94 9.37
C PHE A 275 -0.35 5.68 10.03
N LEU A 276 -1.18 5.02 10.83
CA LEU A 276 -2.26 5.67 11.56
C LEU A 276 -1.72 6.84 12.42
N VAL A 277 -0.66 6.59 13.20
CA VAL A 277 -0.03 7.63 14.02
C VAL A 277 0.47 8.79 13.16
N LEU A 278 1.14 8.49 12.04
CA LEU A 278 1.68 9.53 11.16
C LEU A 278 0.59 10.33 10.44
N PHE A 279 -0.50 9.70 10.02
CA PHE A 279 -1.65 10.37 9.38
C PHE A 279 -2.42 11.24 10.38
N LEU A 280 -2.62 10.77 11.61
CA LEU A 280 -3.21 11.58 12.69
C LEU A 280 -2.34 12.80 13.00
N HIS A 281 -1.02 12.60 13.13
CA HIS A 281 -0.06 13.70 13.33
C HIS A 281 -0.07 14.69 12.15
N PHE A 282 -0.09 14.20 10.91
CA PHE A 282 -0.21 15.04 9.72
C PHE A 282 -1.52 15.85 9.71
N TYR A 283 -2.65 15.20 9.98
CA TYR A 283 -3.97 15.83 10.03
C TYR A 283 -4.04 16.91 11.11
N TRP A 284 -3.52 16.64 12.30
CA TRP A 284 -3.44 17.64 13.38
C TRP A 284 -2.62 18.85 12.97
N ARG A 285 -1.44 18.62 12.38
CA ARG A 285 -0.54 19.69 11.95
C ARG A 285 -1.09 20.51 10.78
N ALA A 286 -1.81 19.88 9.85
CA ALA A 286 -2.34 20.56 8.66
C ALA A 286 -3.64 21.34 8.92
N TYR A 287 -4.48 20.87 9.85
CA TYR A 287 -5.83 21.41 10.03
C TYR A 287 -6.10 22.07 11.37
N HIS A 288 -5.37 21.71 12.44
CA HIS A 288 -5.59 22.23 13.79
C HIS A 288 -4.45 23.10 14.32
N SER A 289 -3.21 22.87 13.88
CA SER A 289 -2.11 23.77 14.22
C SER A 289 -2.31 25.13 13.54
N ARG A 290 -2.24 26.22 14.33
CA ARG A 290 -2.19 27.57 13.77
C ARG A 290 -0.98 27.68 12.83
N PRO A 291 -1.09 28.37 11.68
CA PRO A 291 0.10 28.69 10.91
C PRO A 291 1.09 29.37 11.84
N ALA A 292 2.33 28.88 11.92
CA ALA A 292 3.39 29.60 12.61
C ALA A 292 3.37 31.04 12.06
N ALA A 293 3.15 32.03 12.93
CA ALA A 293 3.16 33.42 12.53
C ALA A 293 4.45 33.63 11.75
N LYS A 294 4.35 34.07 10.48
CA LYS A 294 5.51 34.52 9.73
C LYS A 294 6.16 35.59 10.62
N SER A 295 7.35 35.33 11.16
CA SER A 295 8.08 36.38 11.83
C SER A 295 8.39 37.39 10.73
N THR A 296 7.71 38.52 10.79
CA THR A 296 8.01 39.68 9.98
C THR A 296 9.37 40.18 10.46
N GLN A 297 10.46 39.61 9.95
CA GLN A 297 11.75 40.27 10.02
C GLN A 297 11.60 41.57 9.23
N ARG A 298 11.29 42.66 9.93
CA ARG A 298 11.48 44.01 9.40
C ARG A 298 12.96 44.13 9.04
N PRO A 299 13.31 44.58 7.82
CA PRO A 299 14.70 44.93 7.55
C PRO A 299 15.09 46.06 8.51
N LYS A 300 16.14 45.85 9.31
CA LYS A 300 16.83 46.96 9.96
C LYS A 300 17.42 47.81 8.82
N LYS A 301 16.83 48.98 8.59
CA LYS A 301 17.62 50.13 8.15
C LYS A 301 18.48 50.50 9.35
N ASP A 302 19.78 50.44 9.17
CA ASP A 302 20.78 51.43 9.59
C ASP A 302 22.07 51.11 8.86
#